data_AF-U4LQG5-F1
#
_entry.id   AF-U4LQG5-F1
#
_cell.length_a   1.000
_cell.length_b   1.000
_cell.length_c   1.000
_cell.angle_alpha   90.00
_cell.angle_beta   90.00
_cell.angle_gamma   90.00
#
_symmetry.space_group_name_H-M   'P 1'
#
loop_
_entity.id
_entity.type
_entity.pdbx_description
1 polymer ?
#
loop_
_entity_poly.entity_id
_entity_poly.type
_entity_poly.pdbx_seq_one_letter_code
_entity_poly.pdbx_strand_id
1 'polypeptide(L)'
;MLIPRSDDDDGRFLLRISIWRGHIREWVDPPYQCVHLDGVWNDAVSAYAVRNGCCAFYRHHQCRDRLFTARNRSDLWLRTGHALEISAFICHRDCLDFWNKPNLFE
;
A
#
# COMPACT_ATOMS: atom_id res chain seq x y z
N MET A 1 -2.00 -15.94 9.53
CA MET A 1 -1.28 -15.38 10.68
C MET A 1 -1.68 -13.91 10.80
N LEU A 2 -2.52 -13.56 11.76
CA LEU A 2 -2.96 -12.19 12.00
C LEU A 2 -1.89 -11.51 12.85
N ILE A 3 -1.32 -10.40 12.38
CA ILE A 3 -0.43 -9.58 13.22
C ILE A 3 -1.31 -9.01 14.35
N PRO A 4 -0.92 -9.13 15.63
CA PRO A 4 -1.70 -8.59 16.72
C PRO A 4 -1.96 -7.09 16.52
N ARG A 5 -3.18 -6.67 16.85
CA ARG A 5 -3.46 -5.25 17.10
C ARG A 5 -2.48 -4.82 18.18
N SER A 6 -1.65 -3.83 17.87
CA SER A 6 -0.88 -3.18 18.93
C SER A 6 -1.91 -2.38 19.70
N ASP A 7 -2.04 -2.58 21.00
CA ASP A 7 -2.95 -1.81 21.85
C ASP A 7 -2.55 -0.32 21.96
N ASP A 8 -1.50 0.09 21.25
CA ASP A 8 -0.99 1.46 21.05
C ASP A 8 -1.33 2.07 19.67
N ASP A 9 -2.31 1.54 18.93
CA ASP A 9 -2.81 2.16 17.70
C ASP A 9 -3.77 3.32 18.09
N ASP A 10 -3.27 4.55 18.22
CA ASP A 10 -4.01 5.83 18.45
C ASP A 10 -5.09 6.15 17.37
N GLY A 11 -5.55 5.18 16.58
CA GLY A 11 -6.43 5.41 15.43
C GLY A 11 -5.72 6.05 14.23
N ARG A 12 -4.38 6.08 14.24
CA ARG A 12 -3.56 6.59 13.14
C ARG A 12 -3.60 5.67 11.94
N PHE A 13 -3.68 6.25 10.74
CA PHE A 13 -3.60 5.47 9.50
C PHE A 13 -2.13 5.12 9.26
N LEU A 14 -1.82 3.84 9.20
CA LEU A 14 -0.49 3.33 8.86
C LEU A 14 -0.50 2.58 7.54
N LEU A 15 0.46 2.91 6.67
CA LEU A 15 0.93 2.04 5.59
C LEU A 15 2.37 1.64 5.90
N ARG A 16 2.64 0.34 5.90
CA ARG A 16 3.98 -0.21 5.97
C ARG A 16 4.21 -1.13 4.78
N ILE A 17 5.37 -1.02 4.14
CA ILE A 17 5.82 -1.93 3.10
C ILE A 17 7.21 -2.47 3.45
N SER A 18 7.55 -3.64 2.93
CA SER A 18 8.90 -4.17 3.02
C SER A 18 9.33 -4.86 1.73
N ILE A 19 10.63 -4.98 1.56
CA ILE A 19 11.28 -5.71 0.46
C ILE A 19 12.04 -6.92 1.01
N TRP A 20 12.38 -7.88 0.14
CA TRP A 20 13.06 -9.13 0.52
C TRP A 20 14.39 -8.96 1.27
N ARG A 21 15.05 -7.81 1.12
CA ARG A 21 16.31 -7.47 1.81
C ARG A 21 16.11 -6.98 3.25
N GLY A 22 14.90 -7.08 3.79
CA GLY A 22 14.58 -6.67 5.16
C GLY A 22 14.41 -5.16 5.36
N HIS A 23 14.52 -4.34 4.31
CA HIS A 23 14.18 -2.93 4.42
C HIS A 23 12.68 -2.75 4.60
N ILE A 24 12.32 -1.86 5.52
CA ILE A 24 10.94 -1.49 5.84
C ILE A 24 10.79 0.01 5.64
N ARG A 25 9.68 0.42 5.03
CA ARG A 25 9.27 1.82 4.93
C ARG A 25 7.86 1.95 5.45
N GLU A 26 7.64 2.99 6.26
CA GLU A 26 6.38 3.25 6.93
C GLU A 26 5.94 4.69 6.66
N TRP A 27 4.64 4.86 6.50
CA TRP A 27 3.96 6.15 6.43
C TRP A 27 2.88 6.18 7.50
N VAL A 28 2.97 7.22 8.34
CA VAL A 28 1.89 7.62 9.24
C VAL A 28 1.09 8.70 8.53
N ASP A 29 -0.22 8.48 8.42
CA ASP A 29 -1.13 9.34 7.66
C ASP A 29 -0.62 9.61 6.23
N PRO A 30 -0.48 8.56 5.40
CA PRO A 30 0.01 8.70 4.04
C PRO A 30 -0.82 9.72 3.26
N PRO A 31 -0.19 10.49 2.36
CA PRO A 31 -0.86 11.58 1.67
C PRO A 31 -1.95 11.07 0.73
N TYR A 32 -2.97 11.88 0.54
CA TYR A 32 -4.14 11.58 -0.30
C TYR A 32 -3.84 11.83 -1.79
N GLN A 33 -2.68 11.36 -2.25
CA GLN A 33 -2.19 11.53 -3.61
C GLN A 33 -1.35 10.33 -4.02
N CYS A 34 -1.04 10.24 -5.32
CA CYS A 34 -0.17 9.19 -5.80
C CYS A 34 1.26 9.34 -5.25
N VAL A 35 1.75 8.32 -4.56
CA VAL A 35 3.13 8.22 -4.09
C VAL A 35 3.88 7.25 -4.96
N HIS A 36 4.98 7.73 -5.55
CA HIS A 36 5.84 6.93 -6.41
C HIS A 36 6.91 6.26 -5.56
N LEU A 37 7.11 4.97 -5.77
CA LEU A 37 8.25 4.25 -5.20
C LEU A 37 9.43 4.43 -6.16
N ASP A 38 10.59 4.74 -5.59
CA ASP A 38 11.81 5.04 -6.31
C ASP A 38 12.98 4.19 -5.82
N GLY A 39 14.03 4.12 -6.65
CA GLY A 39 15.25 3.39 -6.33
C GLY A 39 14.99 1.94 -5.94
N VAL A 40 15.42 1.55 -4.74
CA VAL A 40 15.32 0.17 -4.23
C VAL A 40 13.90 -0.29 -3.89
N TRP A 41 12.91 0.61 -3.91
CA TRP A 41 11.51 0.29 -3.58
C TRP A 41 10.67 -0.02 -4.81
N ASN A 42 11.04 0.55 -5.96
CA ASN A 42 10.34 0.32 -7.22
C ASN A 42 10.46 -1.16 -7.60
N ASP A 43 9.33 -1.82 -7.86
CA ASP A 43 9.28 -3.22 -8.29
C ASP A 43 9.99 -4.18 -7.31
N ALA A 44 10.05 -3.81 -6.03
CA ALA A 44 10.78 -4.56 -5.00
C ALA A 44 9.92 -4.96 -3.80
N VAL A 45 8.72 -4.38 -3.68
CA VAL A 45 7.82 -4.63 -2.55
C VAL A 45 7.41 -6.11 -2.51
N SER A 46 7.61 -6.72 -1.35
CA SER A 46 7.35 -8.14 -1.09
C SER A 46 6.30 -8.37 -0.02
N ALA A 47 6.10 -7.40 0.88
CA ALA A 47 5.08 -7.47 1.92
C ALA A 47 4.50 -6.07 2.20
N TYR A 48 3.29 -6.05 2.75
CA TYR A 48 2.64 -4.80 3.16
C TYR A 48 1.76 -4.98 4.39
N ALA A 49 1.47 -3.89 5.07
CA ALA A 49 0.44 -3.78 6.09
C ALA A 49 -0.26 -2.43 6.01
N VAL A 50 -1.59 -2.45 5.99
CA VAL A 50 -2.46 -1.27 6.01
C VAL A 50 -3.30 -1.33 7.28
N ARG A 51 -3.30 -0.27 8.10
CA ARG A 51 -4.10 -0.15 9.33
C ARG A 51 -4.87 1.17 9.36
N ASN A 52 -6.10 1.15 9.84
CA ASN A 52 -7.00 2.31 9.96
C ASN A 52 -7.21 3.10 8.65
N GLY A 53 -7.27 2.38 7.53
CA GLY A 53 -7.47 2.97 6.20
C GLY A 53 -7.40 1.94 5.08
N CYS A 54 -7.23 2.44 3.86
CA CYS A 54 -7.03 1.63 2.67
C CYS A 54 -6.02 2.25 1.71
N CYS A 55 -5.35 1.38 0.97
CA CYS A 55 -4.46 1.79 -0.12
C CYS A 55 -4.75 0.96 -1.38
N ALA A 56 -4.56 1.56 -2.54
CA ALA A 56 -4.36 0.83 -3.79
C ALA A 56 -2.89 0.85 -4.17
N PHE A 57 -2.45 -0.25 -4.77
CA PHE A 57 -1.11 -0.45 -5.29
C PHE A 57 -1.18 -0.61 -6.81
N TYR A 58 -0.19 -0.06 -7.48
CA TYR A 58 -0.18 0.11 -8.93
C TYR A 58 1.13 -0.37 -9.54
N ARG A 59 1.03 -0.89 -10.77
CA ARG A 59 2.16 -1.40 -11.54
C ARG A 59 3.07 -0.30 -12.07
N HIS A 60 2.52 0.89 -12.28
CA HIS A 60 3.26 1.99 -12.90
C HIS A 60 3.20 3.26 -12.07
N HIS A 61 4.21 4.12 -12.29
CA HIS A 61 4.19 5.50 -11.84
C HIS A 61 2.90 6.23 -12.24
N GLN A 62 2.59 7.30 -11.51
CA GLN A 62 1.35 8.07 -11.65
C GLN A 62 0.08 7.24 -11.34
N CYS A 63 0.24 6.14 -10.58
CA CYS A 63 -0.86 5.31 -10.13
C CYS A 63 -1.70 4.78 -11.29
N ARG A 64 -1.02 4.23 -12.31
CA ARG A 64 -1.62 3.57 -13.46
C ARG A 64 -1.49 2.06 -13.34
N ASP A 65 -2.47 1.36 -13.91
CA ASP A 65 -2.59 -0.10 -13.88
C ASP A 65 -2.64 -0.66 -12.44
N ARG A 66 -3.85 -0.63 -11.86
CA ARG A 66 -4.08 -1.01 -10.46
C ARG A 66 -3.96 -2.52 -10.29
N LEU A 67 -3.03 -2.95 -9.43
CA LEU A 67 -2.83 -4.36 -9.09
C LEU A 67 -3.90 -4.84 -8.11
N PHE A 68 -3.99 -4.19 -6.95
CA PHE A 68 -4.96 -4.57 -5.92
C PHE A 68 -5.23 -3.42 -4.93
N THR A 69 -6.27 -3.61 -4.12
CA THR A 69 -6.58 -2.75 -2.99
C THR A 69 -6.45 -3.52 -1.67
N ALA A 70 -6.09 -2.79 -0.62
CA ALA A 70 -5.99 -3.31 0.73
C ALA A 70 -6.70 -2.38 1.70
N ARG A 71 -7.56 -2.92 2.55
CA ARG A 71 -8.24 -2.21 3.64
C ARG A 71 -8.00 -2.95 4.93
N ASN A 72 -7.38 -2.29 5.91
CA ASN A 72 -7.12 -2.85 7.25
C ASN A 72 -6.58 -4.28 7.21
N ARG A 73 -5.65 -4.56 6.29
CA ARG A 73 -5.10 -5.89 6.03
C ARG A 73 -3.62 -5.81 5.74
N SER A 74 -2.95 -6.93 5.96
CA SER A 74 -1.56 -7.14 5.63
C SER A 74 -1.39 -8.40 4.81
N ASP A 75 -0.26 -8.47 4.11
CA ASP A 75 0.24 -9.69 3.52
C ASP A 75 1.76 -9.76 3.75
N LEU A 76 2.22 -10.85 4.35
CA LEU A 76 3.64 -11.07 4.62
C LEU A 76 4.40 -11.46 3.34
N TRP A 77 3.68 -12.01 2.36
CA TRP A 77 4.26 -12.47 1.10
C TRP A 77 3.27 -12.20 -0.02
N LEU A 78 3.49 -11.11 -0.76
CA LEU A 78 2.73 -10.85 -1.97
C LEU A 78 2.80 -12.07 -2.90
N ARG A 79 1.64 -12.46 -3.42
CA ARG A 79 1.54 -13.61 -4.34
C ARG A 79 2.38 -13.37 -5.59
N THR A 80 2.86 -14.44 -6.20
CA THR A 80 3.83 -14.46 -7.30
C THR A 80 3.46 -13.63 -8.54
N GLY A 81 2.18 -13.25 -8.71
CA GLY A 81 1.74 -12.37 -9.80
C GLY A 81 1.62 -10.88 -9.46
N HIS A 82 1.82 -10.48 -8.19
CA HIS A 82 1.80 -9.07 -7.74
C HIS A 82 3.09 -8.67 -7.01
N ALA A 83 3.90 -9.65 -6.59
CA ALA A 83 5.18 -9.40 -5.96
C ALA A 83 6.12 -8.75 -6.97
N LEU A 84 6.91 -7.77 -6.52
CA LEU A 84 7.93 -7.13 -7.35
C LEU A 84 7.38 -6.35 -8.56
N GLU A 85 6.12 -5.93 -8.52
CA GLU A 85 5.52 -5.11 -9.58
C GLU A 85 5.00 -3.77 -9.06
N ILE A 86 5.08 -3.51 -7.74
CA ILE A 86 4.53 -2.29 -7.15
C ILE A 86 5.51 -1.14 -7.39
N SER A 87 5.07 -0.17 -8.20
CA SER A 87 5.80 1.07 -8.50
C SER A 87 5.15 2.31 -7.86
N ALA A 88 3.88 2.24 -7.47
CA ALA A 88 3.19 3.37 -6.83
C ALA A 88 2.05 2.91 -5.91
N PHE A 89 1.63 3.79 -5.01
CA PHE A 89 0.44 3.60 -4.19
C PHE A 89 -0.31 4.91 -3.96
N ILE A 90 -1.59 4.80 -3.60
CA ILE A 90 -2.39 5.89 -3.05
C ILE A 90 -3.17 5.36 -1.88
N CYS A 91 -3.39 6.20 -0.87
CA CYS A 91 -4.02 5.82 0.38
C CYS A 91 -5.14 6.79 0.75
N HIS A 92 -6.17 6.28 1.43
CA HIS A 92 -7.32 7.04 1.91
C HIS A 92 -7.82 6.44 3.23
N ARG A 93 -8.33 7.27 4.16
CA ARG A 93 -8.97 6.76 5.38
C ARG A 93 -10.33 6.12 5.08
N ASP A 94 -11.09 6.74 4.19
CA ASP A 94 -12.38 6.22 3.70
C ASP A 94 -12.23 5.43 2.40
N CYS A 95 -12.68 4.18 2.40
CA CYS A 95 -12.49 3.26 1.27
C CYS A 95 -13.61 3.28 0.24
N LEU A 96 -14.79 3.78 0.62
CA LEU A 96 -16.00 3.70 -0.20
C LEU A 96 -15.93 4.63 -1.41
N ASP A 97 -15.37 5.83 -1.25
CA ASP A 97 -15.20 6.80 -2.35
C ASP A 97 -14.04 6.44 -3.28
N PHE A 98 -13.06 5.73 -2.74
CA PHE A 98 -11.80 5.46 -3.42
C PHE A 98 -11.89 4.31 -4.44
N TRP A 99 -12.70 3.28 -4.16
CA TRP A 99 -12.83 2.11 -5.05
C TRP A 99 -13.75 2.33 -6.24
N ASN A 100 -14.70 3.26 -6.12
CA ASN A 100 -15.73 3.54 -7.13
C ASN A 100 -15.29 4.54 -8.21
N LYS A 101 -14.12 5.16 -8.07
CA LYS A 101 -13.58 6.05 -9.12
C LYS A 101 -12.72 5.23 -10.09
N PRO A 102 -13.14 5.04 -11.34
CA PRO A 102 -12.20 4.61 -12.38
C PRO A 102 -11.12 5.67 -12.49
N ASN A 103 -9.86 5.23 -12.57
CA ASN A 103 -8.63 6.00 -12.75
C ASN A 103 -8.83 7.53 -12.87
N LEU A 104 -8.64 8.27 -11.78
CA LEU A 104 -8.77 9.74 -11.72
C LEU A 104 -7.73 10.52 -12.57
N PHE A 105 -7.08 9.86 -13.52
CA PHE A 105 -5.98 10.41 -14.32
C PHE A 105 -6.13 10.12 -15.83
N GLU A 106 -7.35 9.90 -16.33
CA GLU A 106 -7.67 10.11 -17.76
C GLU A 106 -8.06 11.57 -18.02
#